data_AF-A0A7X0GL98-F1
#
_entry.id   AF-A0A7X0GL98-F1
#
_cell.length_a   1.000
_cell.length_b   1.000
_cell.length_c   1.000
_cell.angle_alpha   90.00
_cell.angle_beta   90.00
_cell.angle_gamma   90.00
#
_symmetry.space_group_name_H-M   'P 1'
#
loop_
_entity.id
_entity.type
_entity.pdbx_description
1 polymer ?
#
loop_
_entity_poly.entity_id
_entity_poly.type
_entity_poly.pdbx_seq_one_letter_code
_entity_poly.pdbx_strand_id
1 'polypeptide(L)'
;MIDVDAYVKGVLDGKRAIIARAITLVESTRPQHRALAQELLTALLPHSGRARRIGVSGVPGVGKSTFIDAFGTLLTSLGHRVAVLAVDPSSSRTGGSILGDKTRMERLAVDPAAFVRPSPTAGTLGGVAKATRESIVVMEAAGYDVVLVETVGVGQSETAVANMVDTFLLLTLARTGDQLQGIKKGVLELADVIAVNKADGPHERDARAAARELAGALRLMHGKDAFWTPPVLHCSARESSGLDTVWERLEQHRTLLDSTGRLTAKRRDQQVDWTWTMVRDELLGRLQADPAVRALAPVLEQRVREGELTPTLAAERILGALGGSETAGP
;
A
#
# COMPACT_ATOMS: atom_id res chain seq x y z
N MET A 1 29.58 -11.09 -1.89
CA MET A 1 28.55 -12.14 -1.88
C MET A 1 27.52 -11.75 -0.82
N ILE A 2 26.23 -11.85 -1.10
CA ILE A 2 25.18 -11.56 -0.10
C ILE A 2 25.05 -12.82 0.75
N ASP A 3 25.24 -12.68 2.05
CA ASP A 3 25.07 -13.75 3.04
C ASP A 3 23.67 -13.60 3.66
N VAL A 4 22.77 -14.53 3.32
CA VAL A 4 21.36 -14.49 3.74
C VAL A 4 21.23 -14.68 5.24
N ASP A 5 22.02 -15.57 5.86
CA ASP A 5 21.96 -15.83 7.30
C ASP A 5 22.41 -14.61 8.10
N ALA A 6 23.46 -13.92 7.63
CA ALA A 6 23.88 -12.64 8.21
C ALA A 6 22.80 -11.56 8.10
N TYR A 7 22.05 -11.54 7.00
CA TYR A 7 20.93 -10.61 6.82
C TYR A 7 19.76 -10.96 7.75
N VAL A 8 19.37 -12.23 7.84
CA VAL A 8 18.31 -12.70 8.75
C VAL A 8 18.66 -12.30 10.18
N LYS A 9 19.85 -12.68 10.66
CA LYS A 9 20.32 -12.32 12.01
C LYS A 9 20.30 -10.81 12.22
N GLY A 10 20.80 -10.05 11.26
CA GLY A 10 20.85 -8.59 11.39
C GLY A 10 19.48 -7.92 11.39
N VAL A 11 18.50 -8.45 10.65
CA VAL A 11 17.11 -8.00 10.69
C VAL A 11 16.51 -8.30 12.06
N LEU A 12 16.63 -9.54 12.55
CA LEU A 12 16.10 -9.95 13.86
C LEU A 12 16.75 -9.19 15.03
N ASP A 13 18.04 -8.88 14.93
CA ASP A 13 18.77 -8.02 15.87
C ASP A 13 18.36 -6.53 15.79
N GLY A 14 17.48 -6.15 14.87
CA GLY A 14 17.03 -4.77 14.68
C GLY A 14 18.08 -3.82 14.10
N LYS A 15 19.14 -4.33 13.45
CA LYS A 15 20.24 -3.51 12.92
C LYS A 15 19.78 -2.70 11.71
N ARG A 16 19.50 -1.41 11.91
CA ARG A 16 18.96 -0.46 10.90
C ARG A 16 19.66 -0.53 9.54
N ALA A 17 21.00 -0.60 9.51
CA ALA A 17 21.75 -0.70 8.26
C ALA A 17 21.50 -2.01 7.50
N ILE A 18 21.33 -3.13 8.20
CA ILE A 18 21.02 -4.43 7.60
C ILE A 18 19.56 -4.46 7.13
N ILE A 19 18.63 -3.90 7.92
CA ILE A 19 17.22 -3.75 7.52
C ILE A 19 17.12 -2.98 6.19
N ALA A 20 17.81 -1.86 6.06
CA ALA A 20 17.82 -1.09 4.81
C ALA A 20 18.38 -1.88 3.61
N ARG A 21 19.42 -2.69 3.83
CA ARG A 21 19.98 -3.58 2.80
C ARG A 21 19.06 -4.74 2.45
N ALA A 22 18.36 -5.33 3.43
CA ALA A 22 17.34 -6.35 3.22
C ALA A 22 16.18 -5.80 2.39
N ILE A 23 15.70 -4.60 2.70
CA ILE A 23 14.69 -3.91 1.89
C ILE A 23 15.20 -3.66 0.46
N THR A 24 16.45 -3.22 0.33
CA THR A 24 17.05 -3.00 -1.02
C THR A 24 17.16 -4.31 -1.81
N LEU A 25 17.37 -5.44 -1.14
CA LEU A 25 17.40 -6.76 -1.77
C LEU A 25 16.00 -7.18 -2.28
N VAL A 26 14.94 -7.02 -1.48
CA VAL A 26 13.57 -7.36 -1.89
C VAL A 26 13.03 -6.44 -2.99
N GLU A 27 13.45 -5.17 -3.01
CA GLU A 27 13.10 -4.23 -4.07
C GLU A 27 13.84 -4.50 -5.40
N SER A 28 14.86 -5.36 -5.40
CA SER A 28 15.70 -5.54 -6.58
C SER A 28 15.03 -6.39 -7.66
N THR A 29 15.07 -5.90 -8.91
CA THR A 29 14.54 -6.63 -10.07
C THR A 29 15.52 -7.65 -10.68
N ARG A 30 16.76 -7.73 -10.17
CA ARG A 30 17.79 -8.64 -10.69
C ARG A 30 17.44 -10.10 -10.38
N PRO A 31 17.50 -11.04 -11.34
CA PRO A 31 17.11 -12.45 -11.11
C PRO A 31 17.80 -13.11 -9.92
N GLN A 32 19.11 -12.93 -9.77
CA GLN A 32 19.89 -13.50 -8.65
C GLN A 32 19.45 -12.93 -7.29
N HIS A 33 19.14 -11.62 -7.24
CA HIS A 33 18.66 -10.98 -6.02
C HIS A 33 17.25 -11.46 -5.65
N ARG A 34 16.39 -11.70 -6.64
CA ARG A 34 15.03 -12.23 -6.40
C ARG A 34 15.06 -13.58 -5.69
N ALA A 35 15.94 -14.50 -6.07
CA ALA A 35 16.07 -15.79 -5.39
C ALA A 35 16.48 -15.61 -3.92
N LEU A 36 17.56 -14.85 -3.67
CA LEU A 36 18.04 -14.58 -2.32
C LEU A 36 17.03 -13.82 -1.46
N ALA A 37 16.25 -12.92 -2.06
CA ALA A 37 15.16 -12.21 -1.38
C ALA A 37 14.08 -13.19 -0.88
N GLN A 38 13.71 -14.20 -1.67
CA GLN A 38 12.72 -15.19 -1.24
C GLN A 38 13.25 -16.12 -0.14
N GLU A 39 14.53 -16.49 -0.18
CA GLU A 39 15.19 -17.23 0.90
C GLU A 39 15.17 -16.41 2.21
N LEU A 40 15.58 -15.14 2.14
CA LEU A 40 15.53 -14.20 3.25
C LEU A 40 14.12 -14.06 3.82
N LEU A 41 13.12 -13.81 2.97
CA LEU A 41 11.73 -13.64 3.40
C LEU A 41 11.18 -14.90 4.06
N THR A 42 11.48 -16.08 3.50
CA THR A 42 11.06 -17.38 4.06
C THR A 42 11.60 -17.57 5.48
N ALA A 43 12.87 -17.22 5.71
CA ALA A 43 13.48 -17.29 7.03
C ALA A 43 12.89 -16.25 8.03
N LEU A 44 12.42 -15.10 7.53
CA LEU A 44 11.82 -14.04 8.37
C LEU A 44 10.33 -14.24 8.65
N LEU A 45 9.60 -15.00 7.82
CA LEU A 45 8.15 -15.21 7.94
C LEU A 45 7.70 -15.63 9.35
N PRO A 46 8.36 -16.57 10.07
CA PRO A 46 7.98 -16.96 11.44
C PRO A 46 8.02 -15.82 12.46
N HIS A 47 8.76 -14.75 12.16
CA HIS A 47 8.94 -13.58 13.02
C HIS A 47 8.04 -12.39 12.61
N SER A 48 7.22 -12.57 11.57
CA SER A 48 6.32 -11.53 11.02
C SER A 48 4.87 -11.70 11.50
N GLY A 49 4.00 -10.76 11.12
CA GLY A 49 2.56 -10.84 11.35
C GLY A 49 2.07 -10.29 12.69
N ARG A 50 2.92 -9.64 13.50
CA ARG A 50 2.47 -9.05 14.78
C ARG A 50 2.15 -7.56 14.70
N ALA A 51 2.61 -6.85 13.67
CA ALA A 51 2.43 -5.40 13.60
C ALA A 51 0.99 -4.99 13.27
N ARG A 52 0.69 -3.73 13.57
CA ARG A 52 -0.45 -2.97 13.04
C ARG A 52 -0.11 -2.53 11.62
N ARG A 53 -0.76 -3.11 10.61
CA ARG A 53 -0.61 -2.66 9.24
C ARG A 53 -1.71 -1.64 8.94
N ILE A 54 -1.35 -0.39 8.75
CA ILE A 54 -2.32 0.71 8.57
C ILE A 54 -2.06 1.37 7.22
N GLY A 55 -3.02 1.31 6.32
CA GLY A 55 -2.97 2.05 5.07
C GLY A 55 -3.41 3.50 5.31
N VAL A 56 -2.69 4.47 4.78
CA VAL A 56 -3.06 5.88 4.88
C VAL A 56 -3.20 6.45 3.47
N SER A 57 -4.39 6.94 3.16
CA SER A 57 -4.70 7.58 1.88
C SER A 57 -5.45 8.89 2.07
N GLY A 58 -5.54 9.68 1.00
CA GLY A 58 -6.31 10.91 0.99
C GLY A 58 -6.02 11.73 -0.26
N VAL A 59 -6.89 12.70 -0.53
CA VAL A 59 -6.75 13.57 -1.71
C VAL A 59 -5.46 14.42 -1.64
N PRO A 60 -4.86 14.80 -2.79
CA PRO A 60 -3.74 15.74 -2.79
C PRO A 60 -4.04 17.00 -1.96
N GLY A 61 -3.09 17.43 -1.14
CA GLY A 61 -3.25 18.62 -0.29
C GLY A 61 -3.98 18.40 1.04
N VAL A 62 -4.47 17.18 1.34
CA VAL A 62 -5.11 16.84 2.62
C VAL A 62 -4.17 16.96 3.83
N GLY A 63 -2.86 17.03 3.61
CA GLY A 63 -1.85 17.07 4.67
C GLY A 63 -1.39 15.70 5.13
N LYS A 64 -1.41 14.69 4.24
CA LYS A 64 -1.07 13.29 4.55
C LYS A 64 0.34 13.11 5.12
N SER A 65 1.37 13.70 4.51
CA SER A 65 2.74 13.57 5.01
C SER A 65 2.91 14.25 6.37
N THR A 66 2.29 15.43 6.57
CA THR A 66 2.24 16.09 7.89
C THR A 66 1.50 15.24 8.92
N PHE A 67 0.40 14.61 8.53
CA PHE A 67 -0.35 13.69 9.38
C PHE A 67 0.52 12.49 9.77
N ILE A 68 1.17 11.83 8.81
CA ILE A 68 2.03 10.67 9.09
C ILE A 68 3.20 11.06 9.99
N ASP A 69 3.84 12.21 9.77
CA ASP A 69 4.93 12.69 10.62
C ASP A 69 4.47 12.92 12.07
N ALA A 70 3.36 13.64 12.25
CA ALA A 70 2.80 13.93 13.58
C ALA A 70 2.26 12.66 14.26
N PHE A 71 1.52 11.83 13.52
CA PHE A 71 0.93 10.59 14.01
C PHE A 71 1.99 9.55 14.36
N GLY A 72 2.98 9.34 13.49
CA GLY A 72 4.09 8.45 13.80
C GLY A 72 4.90 8.94 15.00
N THR A 73 5.11 10.26 15.14
CA THR A 73 5.82 10.81 16.32
C THR A 73 5.01 10.61 17.62
N LEU A 74 3.68 10.72 17.56
CA LEU A 74 2.82 10.33 18.67
C LEU A 74 3.00 8.84 19.01
N LEU A 75 3.04 7.96 18.01
CA LEU A 75 3.19 6.53 18.26
C LEU A 75 4.57 6.19 18.84
N THR A 76 5.65 6.81 18.37
CA THR A 76 6.98 6.59 18.96
C THR A 76 7.07 7.14 20.38
N SER A 77 6.37 8.24 20.71
CA SER A 77 6.29 8.74 22.09
C SER A 77 5.51 7.82 23.03
N LEU A 78 4.60 7.01 22.48
CA LEU A 78 3.90 5.93 23.20
C LEU A 78 4.72 4.62 23.29
N GLY A 79 5.95 4.60 22.77
CA GLY A 79 6.87 3.47 22.84
C GLY A 79 6.80 2.49 21.66
N HIS A 80 6.02 2.79 20.63
CA HIS A 80 5.96 1.97 19.42
C HIS A 80 7.20 2.17 18.54
N ARG A 81 7.55 1.15 17.75
CA ARG A 81 8.51 1.23 16.66
C ARG A 81 7.76 1.32 15.34
N VAL A 82 7.89 2.45 14.65
CA VAL A 82 7.05 2.81 13.51
C VAL A 82 7.82 2.70 12.20
N ALA A 83 7.31 1.89 11.27
CA ALA A 83 7.78 1.87 9.88
C ALA A 83 6.82 2.68 9.00
N VAL A 84 7.34 3.50 8.09
CA VAL A 84 6.57 4.18 7.05
C VAL A 84 7.05 3.72 5.69
N LEU A 85 6.16 3.11 4.91
CA LEU A 85 6.43 2.59 3.57
C LEU A 85 5.52 3.30 2.55
N ALA A 86 6.09 3.97 1.57
CA ALA A 86 5.32 4.64 0.53
C ALA A 86 5.01 3.71 -0.67
N VAL A 87 3.86 3.92 -1.31
CA VAL A 87 3.43 3.27 -2.56
C VAL A 87 3.07 4.34 -3.57
N ASP A 88 3.97 4.60 -4.51
CA ASP A 88 3.79 5.57 -5.60
C ASP A 88 3.77 4.88 -6.97
N PRO A 89 2.64 4.81 -7.68
CA PRO A 89 2.60 4.29 -9.04
C PRO A 89 3.49 5.07 -10.02
N SER A 90 3.71 6.37 -9.76
CA SER A 90 4.49 7.25 -10.65
C SER A 90 6.01 7.03 -10.54
N SER A 91 6.47 6.34 -9.50
CA SER A 91 7.86 5.89 -9.35
C SER A 91 8.36 5.06 -10.55
N SER A 92 7.44 4.38 -11.25
CA SER A 92 7.69 3.68 -12.51
C SER A 92 8.25 4.58 -13.62
N ARG A 93 7.85 5.85 -13.66
CA ARG A 93 8.28 6.84 -14.65
C ARG A 93 9.54 7.60 -14.23
N THR A 94 9.72 7.83 -12.93
CA THR A 94 10.80 8.68 -12.41
C THR A 94 12.03 7.91 -11.94
N GLY A 95 11.98 6.57 -11.92
CA GLY A 95 13.08 5.75 -11.43
C GLY A 95 13.16 5.67 -9.91
N GLY A 96 12.12 6.12 -9.20
CA GLY A 96 12.04 6.18 -7.73
C GLY A 96 12.48 7.51 -7.14
N SER A 97 11.99 7.80 -5.94
CA SER A 97 12.36 9.00 -5.18
C SER A 97 13.42 8.63 -4.14
N ILE A 98 14.67 9.05 -4.35
CA ILE A 98 15.75 8.79 -3.38
C ILE A 98 15.57 9.64 -2.10
N LEU A 99 14.98 10.84 -2.22
CA LEU A 99 14.96 11.86 -1.16
C LEU A 99 13.59 12.51 -0.89
N GLY A 100 12.65 12.49 -1.84
CA GLY A 100 11.49 13.40 -1.85
C GLY A 100 10.43 13.15 -0.78
N ASP A 101 10.34 11.92 -0.24
CA ASP A 101 9.40 11.60 0.84
C ASP A 101 10.02 11.83 2.23
N LYS A 102 11.34 11.67 2.37
CA LYS A 102 12.04 11.89 3.65
C LYS A 102 12.05 13.35 4.08
N THR A 103 12.10 14.29 3.12
CA THR A 103 12.05 15.73 3.43
C THR A 103 10.68 16.20 3.89
N ARG A 104 9.63 15.39 3.73
CA ARG A 104 8.25 15.74 4.14
C ARG A 104 7.89 15.22 5.54
N MET A 105 8.74 14.38 6.14
CA MET A 105 8.56 13.74 7.44
C MET A 105 9.81 13.97 8.29
N GLU A 106 10.09 15.24 8.59
CA GLU A 106 11.35 15.66 9.21
C GLU A 106 11.57 15.06 10.60
N ARG A 107 10.51 14.95 11.41
CA ARG A 107 10.60 14.43 12.79
C ARG A 107 10.85 12.93 12.76
N LEU A 108 10.07 12.18 11.99
CA LEU A 108 10.24 10.74 11.85
C LEU A 108 11.53 10.34 11.15
N ALA A 109 12.07 11.16 10.25
CA ALA A 109 13.30 10.85 9.54
C ALA A 109 14.52 10.71 10.47
N VAL A 110 14.52 11.43 11.60
CA VAL A 110 15.61 11.41 12.60
C VAL A 110 15.30 10.59 13.84
N ASP A 111 14.06 10.13 14.00
CA ASP A 111 13.64 9.34 15.16
C ASP A 111 14.25 7.91 15.11
N PRO A 112 15.02 7.48 16.12
CA PRO A 112 15.64 6.16 16.15
C PRO A 112 14.62 5.00 16.25
N ALA A 113 13.41 5.26 16.75
CA ALA A 113 12.30 4.30 16.81
C ALA A 113 11.50 4.25 15.49
N ALA A 114 11.74 5.18 14.56
CA ALA A 114 11.06 5.22 13.27
C ALA A 114 11.95 4.78 12.09
N PHE A 115 11.34 4.25 11.03
CA PHE A 115 12.03 3.92 9.79
C PHE A 115 11.19 4.32 8.58
N VAL A 116 11.68 5.27 7.79
CA VAL A 116 10.98 5.81 6.61
C VAL A 116 11.64 5.29 5.33
N ARG A 117 10.87 4.55 4.52
CA ARG A 117 11.27 4.06 3.19
C ARG A 117 10.42 4.72 2.11
N PRO A 118 11.03 5.50 1.20
CA PRO A 118 10.35 6.01 0.00
C PRO A 118 9.81 4.89 -0.90
N SER A 119 8.92 5.22 -1.83
CA SER A 119 8.35 4.22 -2.74
C SER A 119 9.44 3.52 -3.56
N PRO A 120 9.40 2.18 -3.67
CA PRO A 120 10.34 1.43 -4.48
C PRO A 120 10.14 1.71 -5.97
N THR A 121 11.17 1.43 -6.76
CA THR A 121 11.11 1.52 -8.22
C THR A 121 10.89 0.14 -8.81
N ALA A 122 9.71 -0.10 -9.39
CA ALA A 122 9.42 -1.43 -9.93
C ALA A 122 8.76 -1.43 -11.32
N GLY A 123 8.79 -0.32 -12.05
CA GLY A 123 8.31 -0.21 -13.44
C GLY A 123 6.79 -0.31 -13.61
N THR A 124 6.08 -1.00 -12.73
CA THR A 124 4.60 -1.13 -12.69
C THR A 124 4.08 -1.01 -11.26
N LEU A 125 2.78 -0.68 -11.11
CA LEU A 125 2.13 -0.64 -9.80
C LEU A 125 2.18 -2.02 -9.08
N GLY A 126 2.03 -3.12 -9.83
CA GLY A 126 2.13 -4.48 -9.29
C GLY A 126 3.52 -4.76 -8.69
N GLY A 127 4.59 -4.35 -9.37
CA GLY A 127 5.94 -4.47 -8.85
C GLY A 127 6.18 -3.64 -7.58
N VAL A 128 5.62 -2.42 -7.51
CA VAL A 128 5.76 -1.54 -6.33
C VAL A 128 5.04 -2.17 -5.14
N ALA A 129 3.79 -2.60 -5.36
CA ALA A 129 2.98 -3.26 -4.33
C ALA A 129 3.65 -4.55 -3.82
N LYS A 130 4.30 -5.32 -4.71
CA LYS A 130 5.09 -6.50 -4.33
C LYS A 130 6.18 -6.15 -3.34
N ALA A 131 7.05 -5.22 -3.74
CA ALA A 131 8.21 -4.86 -2.94
C ALA A 131 7.80 -4.25 -1.59
N THR A 132 6.71 -3.47 -1.54
CA THR A 132 6.16 -2.96 -0.29
C THR A 132 5.66 -4.09 0.61
N ARG A 133 4.90 -5.07 0.10
CA ARG A 133 4.46 -6.24 0.90
C ARG A 133 5.61 -7.03 1.48
N GLU A 134 6.63 -7.30 0.67
CA GLU A 134 7.83 -8.01 1.11
C GLU A 134 8.59 -7.18 2.16
N SER A 135 8.61 -5.85 2.01
CA SER A 135 9.19 -4.95 3.01
C SER A 135 8.42 -4.96 4.34
N ILE A 136 7.09 -5.10 4.33
CA ILE A 136 6.28 -5.26 5.57
C ILE A 136 6.81 -6.45 6.38
N VAL A 137 7.07 -7.60 5.73
CA VAL A 137 7.60 -8.79 6.41
C VAL A 137 8.96 -8.50 7.07
N VAL A 138 9.85 -7.82 6.36
CA VAL A 138 11.16 -7.42 6.90
C VAL A 138 11.01 -6.49 8.11
N MET A 139 10.12 -5.51 8.03
CA MET A 139 9.89 -4.56 9.14
C MET A 139 9.28 -5.24 10.36
N GLU A 140 8.30 -6.12 10.17
CA GLU A 140 7.69 -6.88 11.26
C GLU A 140 8.72 -7.78 11.94
N ALA A 141 9.53 -8.51 11.16
CA ALA A 141 10.58 -9.37 11.70
C ALA A 141 11.69 -8.57 12.43
N ALA A 142 11.92 -7.32 12.02
CA ALA A 142 12.83 -6.40 12.71
C ALA A 142 12.28 -5.81 14.01
N GLY A 143 11.06 -6.20 14.42
CA GLY A 143 10.41 -5.75 15.64
C GLY A 143 9.75 -4.37 15.53
N TYR A 144 9.41 -3.91 14.32
CA TYR A 144 8.50 -2.77 14.16
C TYR A 144 7.07 -3.28 14.33
N ASP A 145 6.37 -2.73 15.31
CA ASP A 145 5.03 -3.16 15.71
C ASP A 145 3.92 -2.28 15.11
N VAL A 146 4.27 -1.19 14.45
CA VAL A 146 3.38 -0.40 13.59
C VAL A 146 4.02 -0.20 12.21
N VAL A 147 3.27 -0.51 11.15
CA VAL A 147 3.67 -0.28 9.76
C VAL A 147 2.60 0.57 9.07
N LEU A 148 2.94 1.83 8.80
CA LEU A 148 2.13 2.77 8.04
C LEU A 148 2.47 2.64 6.55
N VAL A 149 1.47 2.36 5.72
CA VAL A 149 1.62 2.24 4.27
C VAL A 149 0.91 3.41 3.61
N GLU A 150 1.66 4.35 3.06
CA GLU A 150 1.14 5.59 2.49
C GLU A 150 0.91 5.43 0.98
N THR A 151 -0.27 5.83 0.48
CA THR A 151 -0.45 6.03 -0.96
C THR A 151 0.18 7.35 -1.39
N VAL A 152 0.92 7.39 -2.49
CA VAL A 152 1.46 8.63 -3.06
C VAL A 152 0.84 8.88 -4.43
N GLY A 153 0.42 10.12 -4.66
CA GLY A 153 0.02 10.61 -5.99
C GLY A 153 -1.42 10.31 -6.42
N VAL A 154 -1.64 10.38 -7.74
CA VAL A 154 -2.92 10.11 -8.42
C VAL A 154 -2.85 8.73 -9.10
N GLY A 155 -3.70 7.80 -8.69
CA GLY A 155 -3.72 6.44 -9.25
C GLY A 155 -4.78 5.54 -8.64
N GLN A 156 -4.63 4.22 -8.86
CA GLN A 156 -5.38 3.10 -8.27
C GLN A 156 -4.58 2.44 -7.12
N SER A 157 -3.70 3.19 -6.44
CA SER A 157 -2.87 2.64 -5.36
C SER A 157 -3.67 2.37 -4.08
N GLU A 158 -4.85 2.96 -3.93
CA GLU A 158 -5.71 2.81 -2.77
C GLU A 158 -6.13 1.35 -2.56
N THR A 159 -6.60 0.66 -3.60
CA THR A 159 -6.98 -0.76 -3.52
C THR A 159 -5.77 -1.65 -3.23
N ALA A 160 -4.61 -1.37 -3.86
CA ALA A 160 -3.39 -2.13 -3.62
C ALA A 160 -2.95 -2.02 -2.15
N VAL A 161 -2.99 -0.81 -1.59
CA VAL A 161 -2.67 -0.56 -0.18
C VAL A 161 -3.72 -1.19 0.74
N ALA A 162 -5.01 -1.02 0.48
CA ALA A 162 -6.07 -1.65 1.27
C ALA A 162 -5.93 -3.18 1.34
N ASN A 163 -5.49 -3.80 0.25
CA ASN A 163 -5.28 -5.25 0.18
C ASN A 163 -4.02 -5.75 0.90
N MET A 164 -3.16 -4.89 1.44
CA MET A 164 -1.95 -5.31 2.20
C MET A 164 -1.95 -4.88 3.67
N VAL A 165 -3.01 -4.21 4.12
CA VAL A 165 -3.12 -3.65 5.47
C VAL A 165 -4.34 -4.20 6.22
N ASP A 166 -4.31 -4.08 7.54
CA ASP A 166 -5.40 -4.53 8.39
C ASP A 166 -6.52 -3.50 8.46
N THR A 167 -6.11 -2.22 8.53
CA THR A 167 -7.00 -1.07 8.67
C THR A 167 -6.63 0.01 7.66
N PHE A 168 -7.59 0.54 6.92
CA PHE A 168 -7.38 1.61 5.95
C PHE A 168 -7.93 2.94 6.48
N LEU A 169 -7.04 3.87 6.77
CA LEU A 169 -7.33 5.23 7.21
C LEU A 169 -7.42 6.17 6.00
N LEU A 170 -8.61 6.75 5.80
CA LEU A 170 -8.85 7.77 4.80
C LEU A 170 -8.81 9.16 5.43
N LEU A 171 -7.86 9.99 4.98
CA LEU A 171 -7.82 11.40 5.32
C LEU A 171 -8.67 12.21 4.34
N THR A 172 -9.50 13.10 4.87
CA THR A 172 -10.33 14.03 4.10
C THR A 172 -10.15 15.47 4.58
N LEU A 173 -10.69 16.44 3.84
CA LEU A 173 -10.77 17.84 4.25
C LEU A 173 -12.24 18.24 4.35
N ALA A 174 -12.55 19.19 5.23
CA ALA A 174 -13.83 19.87 5.18
C ALA A 174 -13.96 20.60 3.84
N ARG A 175 -15.04 20.31 3.10
CA ARG A 175 -15.40 21.05 1.89
C ARG A 175 -16.64 21.88 2.15
N THR A 176 -16.80 22.96 1.39
CA THR A 176 -18.08 23.66 1.30
C THR A 176 -19.02 22.84 0.42
N GLY A 177 -20.19 22.46 0.95
CA GLY A 177 -21.15 21.60 0.24
C GLY A 177 -21.00 20.11 0.58
N ASP A 178 -21.26 19.23 -0.40
CA ASP A 178 -21.31 17.78 -0.20
C ASP A 178 -19.91 17.20 0.10
N GLN A 179 -19.76 16.61 1.29
CA GLN A 179 -18.48 16.01 1.73
C GLN A 179 -18.08 14.78 0.91
N LEU A 180 -19.04 14.10 0.29
CA LEU A 180 -18.78 12.96 -0.59
C LEU A 180 -18.21 13.42 -1.94
N GLN A 181 -18.53 14.65 -2.35
CA GLN A 181 -18.08 15.25 -3.60
C GLN A 181 -16.58 15.58 -3.54
N GLY A 182 -15.76 14.58 -3.89
CA GLY A 182 -14.30 14.69 -3.84
C GLY A 182 -13.59 13.43 -3.39
N ILE A 183 -14.31 12.51 -2.76
CA ILE A 183 -13.82 11.17 -2.50
C ILE A 183 -14.06 10.36 -3.77
N LYS A 184 -13.01 9.74 -4.32
CA LYS A 184 -13.15 8.87 -5.49
C LYS A 184 -14.15 7.76 -5.17
N LYS A 185 -15.12 7.53 -6.05
CA LYS A 185 -15.99 6.34 -6.00
C LYS A 185 -15.12 5.09 -5.88
N GLY A 186 -15.41 4.18 -4.95
CA GLY A 186 -14.52 3.06 -4.62
C GLY A 186 -13.67 3.28 -3.36
N VAL A 187 -13.13 4.48 -3.13
CA VAL A 187 -12.17 4.70 -2.02
C VAL A 187 -12.87 4.80 -0.67
N LEU A 188 -14.07 5.37 -0.63
CA LEU A 188 -14.87 5.43 0.60
C LEU A 188 -15.21 4.02 1.12
N GLU A 189 -15.47 3.09 0.20
CA GLU A 189 -15.82 1.69 0.51
C GLU A 189 -14.64 0.90 1.10
N LEU A 190 -13.40 1.37 0.86
CA LEU A 190 -12.20 0.78 1.45
C LEU A 190 -11.91 1.30 2.86
N ALA A 191 -12.54 2.42 3.29
CA ALA A 191 -12.18 3.10 4.51
C ALA A 191 -12.72 2.38 5.75
N ASP A 192 -11.81 1.98 6.63
CA ASP A 192 -12.15 1.45 7.95
C ASP A 192 -12.23 2.58 8.99
N VAL A 193 -11.44 3.64 8.83
CA VAL A 193 -11.50 4.86 9.66
C VAL A 193 -11.36 6.08 8.75
N ILE A 194 -12.10 7.14 9.04
CA ILE A 194 -11.98 8.41 8.32
C ILE A 194 -11.58 9.51 9.29
N ALA A 195 -10.62 10.36 8.90
CA ALA A 195 -10.24 11.54 9.67
C ALA A 195 -10.30 12.79 8.78
N VAL A 196 -11.16 13.74 9.16
CA VAL A 196 -11.21 15.08 8.56
C VAL A 196 -10.07 15.90 9.14
N ASN A 197 -9.01 16.07 8.36
CA ASN A 197 -7.81 16.77 8.77
C ASN A 197 -7.96 18.30 8.64
N LYS A 198 -7.00 19.05 9.19
CA LYS A 198 -6.98 20.52 9.25
C LYS A 198 -8.13 21.11 10.07
N ALA A 199 -8.53 20.40 11.13
CA ALA A 199 -9.47 20.89 12.12
C ALA A 199 -8.75 21.86 13.10
N ASP A 200 -8.20 22.94 12.56
CA ASP A 200 -7.45 23.95 13.33
C ASP A 200 -7.92 25.37 13.01
N GLY A 201 -7.76 26.26 13.99
CA GLY A 201 -8.13 27.68 13.92
C GLY A 201 -9.54 27.91 13.35
N PRO A 202 -9.68 28.67 12.25
CA PRO A 202 -11.00 28.99 11.67
C PRO A 202 -11.72 27.77 11.08
N HIS A 203 -11.01 26.67 10.80
CA HIS A 203 -11.55 25.51 10.10
C HIS A 203 -12.03 24.38 11.04
N GLU A 204 -11.83 24.52 12.35
CA GLU A 204 -12.22 23.51 13.34
C GLU A 204 -13.73 23.20 13.28
N ARG A 205 -14.57 24.24 13.23
CA ARG A 205 -16.04 24.10 13.18
C ARG A 205 -16.50 23.39 11.90
N ASP A 206 -15.90 23.74 10.78
CA ASP A 206 -16.23 23.16 9.47
C ASP A 206 -15.82 21.68 9.41
N ALA A 207 -14.62 21.34 9.93
CA ALA A 207 -14.16 19.97 10.02
C ALA A 207 -15.08 19.10 10.90
N ARG A 208 -15.53 19.64 12.04
CA ARG A 208 -16.47 18.94 12.92
C ARG A 208 -17.87 18.81 12.30
N ALA A 209 -18.31 19.77 11.50
CA ALA A 209 -19.56 19.66 10.75
C ALA A 209 -19.45 18.58 9.67
N ALA A 210 -18.40 18.62 8.86
CA ALA A 210 -18.10 17.64 7.83
C ALA A 210 -18.01 16.20 8.39
N ALA A 211 -17.32 16.03 9.53
CA ALA A 211 -17.23 14.73 10.18
C ALA A 211 -18.60 14.17 10.59
N ARG A 212 -19.49 15.01 11.12
CA ARG A 212 -20.85 14.61 11.52
C ARG A 212 -21.72 14.24 10.33
N GLU A 213 -21.65 15.03 9.26
CA GLU A 213 -22.39 14.78 8.02
C GLU A 213 -21.98 13.45 7.40
N LEU A 214 -20.67 13.23 7.23
CA LEU A 214 -20.14 12.00 6.65
C LEU A 214 -20.43 10.78 7.54
N ALA A 215 -20.36 10.92 8.86
CA ALA A 215 -20.76 9.86 9.79
C ALA A 215 -22.25 9.51 9.64
N GLY A 216 -23.10 10.51 9.42
CA GLY A 216 -24.53 10.30 9.15
C GLY A 216 -24.74 9.49 7.87
N ALA A 217 -24.08 9.86 6.78
CA ALA A 217 -24.15 9.15 5.50
C ALA A 217 -23.69 7.69 5.62
N LEU A 218 -22.54 7.45 6.27
CA LEU A 218 -22.01 6.09 6.44
C LEU A 218 -22.91 5.18 7.27
N ARG A 219 -23.57 5.72 8.31
CA ARG A 219 -24.56 4.95 9.10
C ARG A 219 -25.76 4.52 8.26
N LEU A 220 -26.19 5.35 7.31
CA LEU A 220 -27.27 4.99 6.38
C LEU A 220 -26.82 3.91 5.39
N MET A 221 -25.54 3.94 4.98
CA MET A 221 -24.97 2.96 4.05
C MET A 221 -24.72 1.58 4.69
N HIS A 222 -24.21 1.52 5.92
CA HIS A 222 -23.71 0.26 6.50
C HIS A 222 -24.77 -0.54 7.28
N GLY A 223 -26.00 -0.04 7.43
CA GLY A 223 -27.05 -0.74 8.18
C GLY A 223 -26.73 -0.86 9.68
N LYS A 224 -27.71 -1.29 10.48
CA LYS A 224 -27.55 -1.35 11.95
C LYS A 224 -26.71 -2.52 12.43
N ASP A 225 -26.70 -3.61 11.67
CA ASP A 225 -26.04 -4.87 12.02
C ASP A 225 -24.66 -5.01 11.35
N ALA A 226 -24.10 -3.93 10.81
CA ALA A 226 -22.75 -3.94 10.27
C ALA A 226 -21.74 -4.34 11.36
N PHE A 227 -20.85 -5.27 10.98
CA PHE A 227 -19.73 -5.68 11.83
C PHE A 227 -18.88 -4.48 12.26
N TRP A 228 -18.66 -3.52 11.36
CA TRP A 228 -17.93 -2.30 11.63
C TRP A 228 -18.53 -1.15 10.83
N THR A 229 -18.89 -0.07 11.51
CA THR A 229 -19.26 1.19 10.87
C THR A 229 -18.08 2.15 11.00
N PRO A 230 -17.42 2.56 9.91
CA PRO A 230 -16.24 3.41 9.97
C PRO A 230 -16.50 4.70 10.75
N PRO A 231 -15.76 4.94 11.85
CA PRO A 231 -15.88 6.20 12.56
C PRO A 231 -15.32 7.32 11.70
N VAL A 232 -16.00 8.48 11.72
CA VAL A 232 -15.52 9.71 11.12
C VAL A 232 -15.07 10.66 12.23
N LEU A 233 -13.78 10.93 12.24
CA LEU A 233 -13.09 11.75 13.23
C LEU A 233 -12.68 13.08 12.61
N HIS A 234 -12.17 13.98 13.44
CA HIS A 234 -11.54 15.22 13.01
C HIS A 234 -10.23 15.39 13.78
N CYS A 235 -9.22 15.94 13.12
CA CYS A 235 -7.90 16.13 13.71
C CYS A 235 -7.16 17.32 13.09
N SER A 236 -6.16 17.85 13.79
CA SER A 236 -5.13 18.69 13.19
C SER A 236 -3.79 17.99 13.30
N ALA A 237 -3.27 17.54 12.15
CA ALA A 237 -1.89 17.09 12.06
C ALA A 237 -0.88 18.18 12.45
N ARG A 238 -1.20 19.46 12.14
CA ARG A 238 -0.32 20.59 12.39
C ARG A 238 -0.22 20.91 13.88
N GLU A 239 -1.34 20.91 14.58
CA GLU A 239 -1.41 21.20 16.02
C GLU A 239 -1.29 19.93 16.88
N SER A 240 -1.15 18.76 16.26
CA SER A 240 -1.12 17.44 16.91
C SER A 240 -2.36 17.15 17.77
N SER A 241 -3.53 17.64 17.37
CA SER A 241 -4.79 17.46 18.08
C SER A 241 -5.67 16.37 17.44
N GLY A 242 -6.34 15.56 18.27
CA GLY A 242 -7.23 14.48 17.85
C GLY A 242 -6.54 13.24 17.26
N LEU A 243 -5.20 13.22 17.22
CA LEU A 243 -4.41 12.09 16.71
C LEU A 243 -4.47 10.87 17.64
N ASP A 244 -4.56 11.11 18.94
CA ASP A 244 -4.81 10.13 20.00
C ASP A 244 -6.15 9.41 19.78
N THR A 245 -7.21 10.17 19.52
CA THR A 245 -8.54 9.62 19.22
C THR A 245 -8.52 8.79 17.93
N VAL A 246 -7.76 9.22 16.91
CA VAL A 246 -7.56 8.42 15.69
C VAL A 246 -6.87 7.10 16.03
N TRP A 247 -5.80 7.12 16.84
CA TRP A 247 -5.11 5.91 17.26
C TRP A 247 -6.01 4.95 18.03
N GLU A 248 -6.79 5.46 18.99
CA GLU A 248 -7.75 4.67 19.77
C GLU A 248 -8.74 3.92 18.87
N ARG A 249 -9.27 4.58 17.82
CA ARG A 249 -10.20 3.92 16.89
C ARG A 249 -9.51 2.90 15.99
N LEU A 250 -8.27 3.11 15.61
CA LEU A 250 -7.47 2.13 14.86
C LEU A 250 -7.20 0.87 15.72
N GLU A 251 -6.83 1.04 17.00
CA GLU A 251 -6.67 -0.09 17.93
C GLU A 251 -8.00 -0.77 18.25
N GLN A 252 -9.11 -0.03 18.34
CA GLN A 252 -10.45 -0.60 18.51
C GLN A 252 -10.81 -1.51 17.31
N HIS A 253 -10.60 -1.03 16.08
CA HIS A 253 -10.85 -1.82 14.88
C HIS A 253 -10.01 -3.09 14.86
N ARG A 254 -8.70 -2.97 15.17
CA ARG A 254 -7.80 -4.12 15.28
C ARG A 254 -8.29 -5.12 16.31
N THR A 255 -8.64 -4.67 17.52
CA THR A 255 -9.11 -5.52 18.61
C THR A 255 -10.37 -6.28 18.22
N LEU A 256 -11.28 -5.62 17.51
CA LEU A 256 -12.51 -6.25 17.02
C LEU A 256 -12.22 -7.30 15.94
N LEU A 257 -11.33 -7.01 14.99
CA LEU A 257 -10.91 -7.97 13.97
C LEU A 257 -10.22 -9.20 14.60
N ASP A 258 -9.39 -8.99 15.61
CA ASP A 258 -8.63 -10.06 16.27
C ASP A 258 -9.55 -10.95 17.12
N SER A 259 -10.39 -10.34 17.98
CA SER A 259 -11.33 -11.06 18.85
C SER A 259 -12.37 -11.89 18.10
N THR A 260 -12.62 -11.58 16.82
CA THR A 260 -13.54 -12.33 15.95
C THR A 260 -12.83 -13.24 14.95
N GLY A 261 -11.50 -13.36 15.00
CA GLY A 261 -10.70 -14.16 14.06
C GLY A 261 -10.65 -13.60 12.63
N ARG A 262 -11.33 -12.47 12.37
CA ARG A 262 -11.39 -11.81 11.05
C ARG A 262 -10.04 -11.22 10.64
N LEU A 263 -9.19 -10.83 11.58
CA LEU A 263 -7.84 -10.35 11.28
C LEU A 263 -7.01 -11.42 10.56
N THR A 264 -6.98 -12.63 11.13
CA THR A 264 -6.25 -13.76 10.55
C THR A 264 -6.86 -14.19 9.22
N ALA A 265 -8.19 -14.23 9.11
CA ALA A 265 -8.87 -14.54 7.85
C ALA A 265 -8.54 -13.51 6.76
N LYS A 266 -8.72 -12.21 7.04
CA LYS A 266 -8.39 -11.10 6.13
C LYS A 266 -6.96 -11.21 5.61
N ARG A 267 -5.99 -11.43 6.49
CA ARG A 267 -4.59 -11.57 6.09
C ARG A 267 -4.33 -12.80 5.22
N ARG A 268 -4.98 -13.94 5.49
CA ARG A 268 -4.85 -15.14 4.65
C ARG A 268 -5.42 -14.91 3.26
N ASP A 269 -6.60 -14.31 3.18
CA ASP A 269 -7.25 -13.99 1.91
C ASP A 269 -6.39 -13.00 1.09
N GLN A 270 -5.87 -11.96 1.74
CA GLN A 270 -4.92 -11.02 1.14
C GLN A 270 -3.66 -11.70 0.59
N GLN A 271 -3.17 -12.76 1.22
CA GLN A 271 -2.02 -13.52 0.72
C GLN A 271 -2.38 -14.37 -0.50
N VAL A 272 -3.56 -15.01 -0.51
CA VAL A 272 -4.05 -15.79 -1.65
C VAL A 272 -4.32 -14.89 -2.86
N ASP A 273 -5.01 -13.77 -2.65
CA ASP A 273 -5.26 -12.77 -3.70
C ASP A 273 -3.95 -12.23 -4.28
N TRP A 274 -2.95 -12.07 -3.42
CA TRP A 274 -1.63 -11.63 -3.82
C TRP A 274 -0.91 -12.69 -4.67
N THR A 275 -0.97 -13.96 -4.30
CA THR A 275 -0.44 -15.06 -5.13
C THR A 275 -1.02 -15.02 -6.53
N TRP A 276 -2.35 -14.89 -6.66
CA TRP A 276 -3.00 -14.81 -7.97
C TRP A 276 -2.65 -13.53 -8.74
N THR A 277 -2.43 -12.42 -8.04
CA THR A 277 -1.95 -11.19 -8.67
C THR A 277 -0.55 -11.38 -9.27
N MET A 278 0.38 -12.01 -8.53
CA MET A 278 1.71 -12.32 -9.04
C MET A 278 1.68 -13.29 -10.24
N VAL A 279 0.80 -14.29 -10.21
CA VAL A 279 0.62 -15.21 -11.35
C VAL A 279 0.18 -14.45 -12.60
N ARG A 280 -0.82 -13.56 -12.48
CA ARG A 280 -1.30 -12.74 -13.61
C ARG A 280 -0.21 -11.82 -14.15
N ASP A 281 0.52 -11.15 -13.26
CA ASP A 281 1.60 -10.23 -13.65
C ASP A 281 2.75 -10.97 -14.35
N GLU A 282 3.11 -12.16 -13.86
CA GLU A 282 4.15 -13.01 -14.49
C GLU A 282 3.70 -13.52 -15.86
N LEU A 283 2.46 -13.98 -16.01
CA LEU A 283 1.92 -14.41 -17.29
C LEU A 283 1.89 -13.26 -18.31
N LEU A 284 1.44 -12.08 -17.89
CA LEU A 284 1.44 -10.89 -18.74
C LEU A 284 2.87 -10.47 -19.12
N GLY A 285 3.80 -10.53 -18.16
CA GLY A 285 5.21 -10.24 -18.39
C GLY A 285 5.83 -11.20 -19.42
N ARG A 286 5.53 -12.50 -19.34
CA ARG A 286 5.96 -13.50 -20.32
C ARG A 286 5.38 -13.21 -21.70
N LEU A 287 4.08 -12.91 -21.78
CA LEU A 287 3.41 -12.54 -23.02
C LEU A 287 4.06 -11.33 -23.69
N GLN A 288 4.34 -10.27 -22.94
CA GLN A 288 4.97 -9.07 -23.47
C GLN A 288 6.45 -9.25 -23.81
N ALA A 289 7.13 -10.24 -23.22
CA ALA A 289 8.53 -10.54 -23.48
C ALA A 289 8.74 -11.52 -24.64
N ASP A 290 7.72 -12.30 -25.00
CA ASP A 290 7.78 -13.31 -26.04
C ASP A 290 8.12 -12.69 -27.41
N PRO A 291 9.18 -13.15 -28.11
CA PRO A 291 9.59 -12.60 -29.40
C PRO A 291 8.51 -12.68 -30.49
N ALA A 292 7.75 -13.77 -30.55
CA ALA A 292 6.70 -13.96 -31.55
C ALA A 292 5.54 -12.99 -31.29
N VAL A 293 5.15 -12.82 -30.03
CA VAL A 293 4.13 -11.84 -29.63
C VAL A 293 4.61 -10.41 -29.92
N ARG A 294 5.87 -10.07 -29.59
CA ARG A 294 6.44 -8.73 -29.88
C ARG A 294 6.45 -8.38 -31.36
N ALA A 295 6.66 -9.37 -32.22
CA ALA A 295 6.62 -9.17 -33.67
C ALA A 295 5.18 -9.05 -34.19
N LEU A 296 4.25 -9.86 -33.67
CA LEU A 296 2.88 -9.95 -34.18
C LEU A 296 1.94 -8.85 -33.65
N ALA A 297 2.07 -8.47 -32.37
CA ALA A 297 1.12 -7.59 -31.70
C ALA A 297 0.96 -6.22 -32.40
N PRO A 298 2.02 -5.50 -32.82
CA PRO A 298 1.86 -4.20 -33.48
C PRO A 298 1.03 -4.28 -34.78
N VAL A 299 1.18 -5.36 -35.54
CA VAL A 299 0.43 -5.59 -36.79
C VAL A 299 -1.05 -5.82 -36.49
N LEU A 300 -1.36 -6.65 -35.49
CA LEU A 300 -2.74 -6.91 -35.09
C LEU A 300 -3.42 -5.68 -34.50
N GLU A 301 -2.71 -4.90 -33.69
CA GLU A 301 -3.22 -3.63 -33.16
C GLU A 301 -3.58 -2.65 -34.28
N GLN A 302 -2.77 -2.55 -35.33
CA GLN A 302 -3.05 -1.67 -36.47
C GLN A 302 -4.33 -2.09 -37.20
N ARG A 303 -4.48 -3.39 -37.49
CA ARG A 303 -5.70 -3.92 -38.13
C ARG A 303 -6.95 -3.73 -37.30
N VAL A 304 -6.84 -3.76 -35.96
CA VAL A 304 -7.96 -3.41 -35.06
C VAL A 304 -8.30 -1.93 -35.16
N ARG A 305 -7.30 -1.04 -35.19
CA ARG A 305 -7.52 0.41 -35.34
C ARG A 305 -8.17 0.77 -36.68
N GLU A 306 -7.84 0.03 -37.73
CA GLU A 306 -8.40 0.20 -39.08
C GLU A 306 -9.77 -0.47 -39.27
N GLY A 307 -10.24 -1.25 -38.28
CA GLY A 307 -11.52 -1.95 -38.35
C GLY A 307 -11.49 -3.23 -39.20
N GLU A 308 -10.32 -3.70 -39.61
CA GLU A 308 -10.13 -4.92 -40.41
C GLU A 308 -10.10 -6.20 -39.58
N LEU A 309 -9.98 -6.08 -38.26
CA LEU A 309 -9.93 -7.19 -37.32
C LEU A 309 -10.67 -6.82 -36.04
N THR A 310 -11.48 -7.76 -35.51
CA THR A 310 -12.16 -7.53 -34.23
C THR A 310 -11.16 -7.65 -33.07
N PRO A 311 -11.36 -6.89 -31.96
CA PRO A 311 -10.51 -7.00 -30.77
C PRO A 311 -10.40 -8.43 -30.22
N THR A 312 -11.49 -9.20 -30.26
CA THR A 312 -11.52 -10.60 -29.81
C THR A 312 -10.58 -11.49 -30.63
N LEU A 313 -10.65 -11.44 -31.97
CA LEU A 313 -9.78 -12.23 -32.83
C LEU A 313 -8.31 -11.80 -32.74
N ALA A 314 -8.06 -10.50 -32.56
CA ALA A 314 -6.70 -10.01 -32.31
C ALA A 314 -6.13 -10.59 -31.00
N ALA A 315 -6.91 -10.58 -29.92
CA ALA A 315 -6.51 -11.14 -28.64
C ALA A 315 -6.23 -12.65 -28.71
N GLU A 316 -7.10 -13.44 -29.36
CA GLU A 316 -6.89 -14.88 -29.57
C GLU A 316 -5.59 -15.16 -30.33
N ARG A 317 -5.28 -14.38 -31.37
CA ARG A 317 -4.04 -14.52 -32.15
C ARG A 317 -2.79 -14.13 -31.35
N ILE A 318 -2.88 -13.08 -30.53
CA ILE A 318 -1.81 -12.68 -29.61
C ILE A 318 -1.53 -13.80 -28.60
N LEU A 319 -2.58 -14.37 -28.02
CA LEU A 319 -2.45 -15.47 -27.06
C LEU A 319 -1.90 -16.73 -27.71
N GLY A 320 -2.34 -17.08 -28.93
CA GLY A 320 -1.86 -18.24 -29.66
C GLY A 320 -0.39 -18.15 -30.11
N ALA A 321 0.19 -16.95 -30.15
CA ALA A 321 1.60 -16.75 -30.46
C ALA A 321 2.53 -16.97 -29.26
N LEU A 322 2.01 -16.97 -28.03
CA LEU A 322 2.79 -17.20 -26.82
C LEU A 322 3.36 -18.62 -26.81
N GLY A 323 4.68 -18.74 -26.65
CA GLY A 323 5.35 -20.04 -26.53
C GLY A 323 5.69 -20.73 -27.86
N GLY A 324 5.54 -20.03 -28.99
CA GLY A 324 6.11 -20.40 -30.29
C GLY A 324 5.94 -21.86 -30.72
N SER A 325 4.84 -22.16 -31.41
CA SER A 325 4.72 -23.22 -32.43
C SER A 325 5.72 -24.40 -32.34
N GLU A 326 5.46 -25.35 -31.45
CA GLU A 326 5.87 -26.76 -31.58
C GLU A 326 4.68 -27.66 -31.95
N THR A 327 3.69 -27.12 -32.68
CA THR A 327 2.73 -27.95 -33.43
C THR A 327 3.14 -27.97 -34.89
N ALA A 328 4.29 -28.58 -35.15
CA ALA A 328 4.60 -29.17 -36.44
C ALA A 328 4.50 -30.70 -36.31
N GLY A 329 3.37 -31.22 -36.76
CA GLY A 329 3.29 -32.54 -37.40
C GLY A 329 2.37 -33.58 -36.73
N PRO A 330 1.96 -34.61 -37.49
CA PRO A 330 1.92 -34.74 -38.96
C PRO A 330 0.55 -34.39 -39.56
#